data_AF-A0A7Y2DDN2-F1
#
_entry.id   AF-A0A7Y2DDN2-F1
#
_cell.length_a   1.000
_cell.length_b   1.000
_cell.length_c   1.000
_cell.angle_alpha   90.00
_cell.angle_beta   90.00
_cell.angle_gamma   90.00
#
_symmetry.space_group_name_H-M   'P 1'
#
loop_
_entity.id
_entity.type
_entity.pdbx_description
1 polymer ?
#
loop_
_entity_poly.entity_id
_entity_poly.type
_entity_poly.pdbx_seq_one_letter_code
_entity_poly.pdbx_strand_id
1 'polypeptide(L)'
;MNKIYNPKRTDWPEILRRPTQTVADIEDTVAAIFKEVKQKGDATLKKYTEKFDGVVINDLKVPEKEIENAIRQVSEDLKEAIQQAKSNIES
;
A
#
# COMPACT_ATOMS: atom_id res chain seq x y z
N MET A 1 -0.76 -0.35 28.05
CA MET A 1 -1.01 -1.71 27.54
C MET A 1 -1.74 -2.49 28.62
N ASN A 2 -2.91 -3.06 28.31
CA ASN A 2 -3.70 -3.78 29.30
C ASN A 2 -3.12 -5.19 29.50
N LYS A 3 -2.85 -5.57 30.74
CA LYS A 3 -2.40 -6.92 31.10
C LYS A 3 -3.60 -7.72 31.60
N ILE A 4 -3.80 -8.91 31.04
CA ILE A 4 -4.92 -9.79 31.38
C ILE A 4 -4.33 -11.08 31.96
N TYR A 5 -4.76 -11.44 33.16
CA TYR A 5 -4.22 -12.60 33.89
C TYR A 5 -5.29 -13.68 34.01
N ASN A 6 -4.96 -14.88 33.52
CA ASN A 6 -5.79 -16.08 33.61
C ASN A 6 -7.27 -15.86 33.24
N PRO A 7 -7.58 -15.27 32.06
CA PRO A 7 -8.97 -15.02 31.68
C PRO A 7 -9.72 -16.34 31.50
N LYS A 8 -11.01 -16.34 31.80
CA LYS A 8 -11.84 -17.52 31.53
C LYS A 8 -11.94 -17.69 30.01
N ARG A 9 -12.08 -18.94 29.55
CA ARG A 9 -12.24 -19.23 28.11
C ARG A 9 -13.44 -18.50 27.49
N THR A 10 -14.45 -18.17 28.29
CA THR A 10 -15.62 -17.37 27.90
C THR A 10 -15.27 -15.94 27.49
N ASP A 11 -14.14 -15.41 28.00
CA ASP A 11 -13.75 -14.02 27.77
C ASP A 11 -12.80 -13.88 26.57
N TRP A 12 -12.25 -15.00 26.07
CA TRP A 12 -11.30 -15.02 24.96
C TRP A 12 -11.82 -14.38 23.67
N PRO A 13 -13.08 -14.57 23.24
CA PRO A 13 -13.59 -13.94 22.03
C PRO A 13 -13.50 -12.41 22.07
N GLU A 14 -13.77 -11.80 23.24
CA GLU A 14 -13.70 -10.35 23.41
C GLU A 14 -12.25 -9.86 23.51
N ILE A 15 -11.38 -10.60 24.22
CA ILE A 15 -9.96 -10.26 24.38
C ILE A 15 -9.22 -10.32 23.04
N LEU A 16 -9.58 -11.30 22.20
CA LEU A 16 -9.01 -11.49 20.87
C LEU A 16 -9.75 -10.67 19.80
N ARG A 17 -10.81 -9.94 20.18
CA ARG A 17 -11.57 -9.12 19.24
C ARG A 17 -10.67 -8.04 18.68
N ARG A 18 -10.45 -8.10 17.37
CA ARG A 18 -9.81 -7.00 16.65
C ARG A 18 -10.79 -5.84 16.58
N PRO A 19 -10.34 -4.59 16.79
CA PRO A 19 -11.18 -3.44 16.51
C PRO A 19 -11.55 -3.45 15.02
N THR A 20 -12.84 -3.51 14.73
CA THR A 20 -13.35 -3.44 13.35
C THR A 20 -13.91 -2.05 13.10
N GLN A 21 -13.41 -1.37 12.07
CA GLN A 21 -14.04 -0.17 11.52
C GLN A 21 -14.98 -0.60 10.39
N THR A 22 -16.17 0.00 10.37
CA THR A 22 -17.11 -0.12 9.25
C THR A 22 -16.63 0.77 8.10
N VAL A 23 -16.53 0.21 6.89
CA VAL A 23 -16.00 0.88 5.69
C VAL A 23 -17.08 1.43 4.76
N ALA A 24 -18.33 1.50 5.20
CA ALA A 24 -19.46 1.92 4.35
C ALA A 24 -19.23 3.30 3.71
N ASP A 25 -18.58 4.22 4.43
CA ASP A 25 -18.37 5.61 3.98
C ASP A 25 -17.44 5.72 2.75
N ILE A 26 -16.65 4.70 2.44
CA ILE A 26 -15.70 4.73 1.31
C ILE A 26 -16.22 3.97 0.07
N GLU A 27 -17.27 3.15 0.20
CA GLU A 27 -17.73 2.27 -0.88
C GLU A 27 -18.20 3.04 -2.11
N ASP A 28 -19.03 4.06 -1.92
CA ASP A 28 -19.55 4.90 -3.01
C ASP A 28 -18.41 5.63 -3.76
N THR A 29 -17.40 6.08 -3.01
CA THR A 29 -16.23 6.76 -3.58
C THR A 29 -15.42 5.80 -4.45
N VAL A 30 -15.16 4.58 -3.96
CA VAL A 30 -14.43 3.55 -4.72
C VAL A 30 -15.20 3.14 -5.97
N ALA A 31 -16.52 2.93 -5.86
CA ALA A 31 -17.37 2.56 -6.98
C ALA A 31 -17.38 3.64 -8.09
N ALA A 32 -17.43 4.92 -7.71
CA ALA A 32 -17.33 6.03 -8.64
C ALA A 32 -15.97 6.06 -9.36
N ILE A 33 -14.86 5.90 -8.63
CA ILE A 33 -13.51 5.86 -9.20
C ILE A 33 -13.37 4.71 -10.20
N PHE A 34 -13.84 3.50 -9.86
CA PHE A 34 -13.81 2.35 -10.77
C PHE A 34 -14.61 2.59 -12.05
N LYS A 35 -15.79 3.21 -11.94
CA LYS A 35 -16.59 3.58 -13.12
C LYS A 35 -15.84 4.57 -14.01
N GLU A 36 -15.20 5.59 -13.43
CA GLU A 36 -14.41 6.57 -14.18
C GLU A 36 -13.18 5.96 -14.84
N VAL A 37 -12.44 5.08 -14.14
CA VAL A 37 -11.28 4.37 -14.71
C VAL A 37 -11.71 3.48 -15.87
N LYS A 38 -12.81 2.72 -15.71
CA LYS A 38 -13.32 1.85 -16.77
C LYS A 38 -13.71 2.62 -18.04
N GLN A 39 -14.22 3.83 -17.89
CA GLN A 39 -14.69 4.65 -19.01
C GLN A 39 -13.57 5.43 -19.72
N LYS A 40 -12.58 5.91 -18.98
CA LYS A 40 -11.60 6.88 -19.48
C LYS A 40 -10.13 6.44 -19.34
N GLY A 41 -9.90 5.28 -18.73
CA GLY A 41 -8.58 4.66 -18.60
C GLY A 41 -7.54 5.58 -17.96
N ASP A 42 -6.35 5.62 -18.58
CA ASP A 42 -5.16 6.33 -18.10
C ASP A 42 -5.38 7.83 -17.88
N ALA A 43 -6.30 8.46 -18.62
CA ALA A 43 -6.63 9.87 -18.40
C ALA A 43 -7.22 10.09 -16.99
N THR A 44 -8.01 9.14 -16.49
CA THR A 44 -8.53 9.18 -15.12
C THR A 44 -7.42 8.96 -14.10
N LEU A 45 -6.46 8.08 -14.38
CA LEU A 45 -5.32 7.85 -13.48
C LEU A 45 -4.49 9.12 -13.32
N LYS A 46 -4.13 9.78 -14.42
CA LYS A 46 -3.38 11.05 -14.40
C LYS A 46 -4.14 12.15 -13.65
N LYS A 47 -5.45 12.29 -13.89
CA LYS A 47 -6.33 13.22 -13.17
C LYS A 47 -6.29 12.97 -11.65
N TYR A 48 -6.35 11.71 -11.23
CA TYR A 48 -6.34 11.38 -9.81
C TYR A 48 -4.96 11.52 -9.17
N THR A 49 -3.87 11.20 -9.87
CA THR A 49 -2.50 11.52 -9.45
C THR A 49 -2.33 13.01 -9.24
N GLU A 50 -2.77 13.86 -10.17
CA GLU A 50 -2.70 15.31 -9.99
C GLU A 50 -3.55 15.77 -8.79
N LYS A 51 -4.76 15.24 -8.63
CA LYS A 51 -5.67 15.63 -7.55
C LYS A 51 -5.16 15.24 -6.16
N PHE A 52 -4.59 14.04 -6.00
CA PHE A 52 -4.24 13.50 -4.69
C PHE A 52 -2.75 13.65 -4.36
N ASP A 53 -1.87 13.51 -5.35
CA ASP A 53 -0.41 13.58 -5.16
C ASP A 53 0.15 14.97 -5.54
N GLY A 54 -0.66 15.82 -6.19
CA GLY A 54 -0.30 17.20 -6.51
C GLY A 54 0.69 17.33 -7.68
N VAL A 55 0.90 16.27 -8.46
CA VAL A 55 1.88 16.22 -9.55
C VAL A 55 1.23 15.83 -10.87
N VAL A 56 1.63 16.51 -11.94
CA VAL A 56 1.22 16.17 -13.30
C VAL A 56 2.24 15.21 -13.90
N ILE A 57 1.79 14.01 -14.29
CA ILE A 57 2.64 12.97 -14.88
C ILE A 57 2.29 12.71 -16.35
N ASN A 58 3.33 12.53 -17.17
CA ASN A 58 3.18 12.22 -18.59
C ASN A 58 3.07 10.71 -18.82
N ASP A 59 3.86 9.94 -18.10
CA ASP A 59 3.96 8.49 -18.23
C ASP A 59 3.53 7.81 -16.94
N LEU A 60 2.74 6.75 -17.07
CA LEU A 60 2.36 5.91 -15.92
C LEU A 60 3.47 4.91 -15.56
N LYS A 61 4.32 4.58 -16.53
CA LYS A 61 5.43 3.65 -16.33
C LYS A 61 6.71 4.45 -16.06
N VAL A 62 7.39 4.10 -14.98
CA VAL A 62 8.71 4.66 -14.66
C VAL A 62 9.71 4.30 -15.77
N PRO A 63 10.43 5.27 -16.37
CA PRO A 63 11.44 4.99 -17.38
C PRO A 63 12.63 4.20 -16.83
N GLU A 64 13.21 3.32 -17.64
CA GLU A 64 14.38 2.50 -17.25
C GLU A 64 15.55 3.35 -16.75
N LYS A 65 15.80 4.50 -17.40
CA LYS A 65 16.83 5.46 -16.98
C LYS A 65 16.62 5.95 -15.54
N GLU A 66 15.38 6.15 -15.11
CA GLU A 66 15.08 6.59 -13.75
C GLU A 66 15.35 5.46 -12.74
N ILE A 67 15.03 4.22 -13.11
CA ILE A 67 15.36 3.03 -12.33
C ILE A 67 16.88 2.89 -12.17
N GLU A 68 17.65 3.00 -13.26
CA GLU A 68 19.11 2.94 -13.21
C GLU A 68 19.72 4.04 -12.33
N ASN A 69 19.18 5.26 -12.40
CA ASN A 69 19.60 6.36 -11.54
C ASN A 69 19.31 6.07 -10.07
N ALA A 70 18.13 5.53 -9.76
CA ALA A 70 17.76 5.16 -8.40
C ALA A 70 18.69 4.08 -7.83
N ILE A 71 19.06 3.06 -8.62
CA ILE A 71 20.00 2.00 -8.21
C ILE A 71 21.35 2.59 -7.75
N ARG A 72 21.82 3.65 -8.42
CA ARG A 72 23.09 4.32 -8.09
C ARG A 72 23.01 5.17 -6.82
N GLN A 73 21.81 5.55 -6.38
CA GLN A 73 21.60 6.36 -5.17
C GLN A 73 21.46 5.52 -3.90
N VAL A 74 21.28 4.21 -4.03
CA VAL A 74 21.18 3.28 -2.89
C VAL A 74 22.59 2.84 -2.46
N SER A 75 22.87 2.88 -1.16
CA SER A 75 24.14 2.41 -0.59
C SER A 75 24.32 0.89 -0.76
N GLU A 76 25.58 0.44 -0.83
CA GLU A 76 25.88 -1.00 -0.92
C GLU A 76 25.37 -1.77 0.30
N ASP A 77 25.56 -1.25 1.52
CA ASP A 77 25.05 -1.87 2.75
C ASP A 77 23.53 -2.16 2.69
N LEU A 78 22.74 -1.22 2.13
CA LEU A 78 21.30 -1.39 2.01
C LEU A 78 20.95 -2.42 0.92
N LYS A 79 21.71 -2.46 -0.18
CA LYS A 79 21.55 -3.48 -1.22
C LYS A 79 21.81 -4.87 -0.65
N GLU A 80 22.91 -5.04 0.08
CA GLU A 80 23.26 -6.32 0.72
C GLU A 80 22.18 -6.78 1.69
N ALA A 81 21.68 -5.87 2.54
CA ALA A 81 20.60 -6.17 3.48
C ALA A 81 19.31 -6.65 2.77
N ILE A 82 18.92 -5.98 1.68
CA ILE A 82 17.73 -6.37 0.89
C ILE A 82 17.96 -7.71 0.18
N GLN A 83 19.15 -7.97 -0.36
CA GLN A 83 19.47 -9.26 -1.00
C GLN A 83 19.45 -10.41 0.01
N GLN A 84 19.95 -10.21 1.22
CA GLN A 84 19.85 -11.21 2.29
C GLN A 84 18.38 -11.48 2.66
N ALA A 85 17.56 -10.44 2.82
CA ALA A 85 16.14 -10.60 3.09
C ALA A 85 15.41 -11.36 1.97
N LYS A 86 15.71 -11.03 0.70
CA LYS A 86 15.20 -11.75 -0.48
C LYS A 86 15.55 -13.23 -0.42
N SER A 87 16.82 -13.58 -0.16
CA SER A 87 17.25 -14.98 -0.04
C SER A 87 16.48 -15.74 1.05
N ASN A 88 16.20 -15.08 2.18
CA ASN A 88 15.45 -15.70 3.28
C ASN A 88 13.96 -15.91 2.94
N ILE A 89 13.38 -15.08 2.07
CA ILE A 89 11.98 -15.18 1.63
C ILE A 89 11.81 -16.20 0.50
N GLU A 90 12.81 -16.34 -0.37
CA GLU A 90 12.79 -17.28 -1.52
C GLU A 90 13.11 -18.73 -1.15
N SER A 91 13.72 -18.97 0.02
CA SER A 91 14.10 -20.31 0.52
C SER A 91 12.91 -21.06 1.12
#